data_AF-A0A9D9NM24-F1
#
_entry.id   AF-A0A9D9NM24-F1
#
_cell.length_a   1.000
_cell.length_b   1.000
_cell.length_c   1.000
_cell.angle_alpha   90.00
_cell.angle_beta   90.00
_cell.angle_gamma   90.00
#
_symmetry.space_group_name_H-M   'P 1'
#
loop_
_entity.id
_entity.type
_entity.pdbx_description
1 polymer ?
#
loop_
_entity_poly.entity_id
_entity_poly.type
_entity_poly.pdbx_seq_one_letter_code
_entity_poly.pdbx_strand_id
1 'polypeptide(L)'
;MKIKEEYTGIPGEEIWKHVVSFVQENGSFTSVTGIRYSATFVGSCIFVKGGTPGTKRADTGEYLTGKDFVSAYGIVRNFPDINTSIVKPYIRRQQTPFIGLLYCAGIIE
;
A
#
# COMPACT_ATOMS: atom_id res chain seq x y z
N MET A 1 -5.85 1.06 -13.04
CA MET A 1 -6.74 0.58 -11.97
C MET A 1 -7.47 1.77 -11.40
N LYS A 2 -8.64 1.60 -10.80
CA LYS A 2 -9.43 2.62 -10.13
C LYS A 2 -9.92 2.10 -8.78
N ILE A 3 -10.36 2.99 -7.89
CA ILE A 3 -11.03 2.59 -6.65
C ILE A 3 -12.33 1.87 -7.02
N LYS A 4 -12.59 0.69 -6.44
CA LYS A 4 -13.87 0.00 -6.63
C LYS A 4 -15.00 0.82 -6.02
N GLU A 5 -16.19 0.70 -6.59
CA GLU A 5 -17.36 1.47 -6.16
C GLU A 5 -17.66 1.33 -4.67
N GLU A 6 -17.54 0.11 -4.11
CA GLU A 6 -17.77 -0.17 -2.68
C GLU A 6 -16.80 0.56 -1.73
N TYR A 7 -15.64 1.00 -2.22
CA TYR A 7 -14.66 1.79 -1.45
C TYR A 7 -14.71 3.28 -1.78
N THR A 8 -15.58 3.70 -2.70
CA THR A 8 -15.76 5.10 -3.06
C THR A 8 -16.35 5.87 -1.89
N GLY A 9 -15.79 7.05 -1.58
CA GLY A 9 -16.25 7.85 -0.44
C GLY A 9 -15.62 7.47 0.90
N ILE A 10 -15.09 6.25 1.05
CA ILE A 10 -14.57 5.76 2.33
C ILE A 10 -13.35 6.57 2.82
N PRO A 11 -13.32 7.02 4.09
CA PRO A 11 -12.17 7.73 4.68
C PRO A 11 -10.88 6.89 4.68
N GLY A 12 -9.73 7.55 4.61
CA GLY A 12 -8.44 6.87 4.55
C GLY A 12 -8.14 6.01 5.78
N GLU A 13 -8.68 6.38 6.94
CA GLU A 13 -8.56 5.67 8.21
C GLU A 13 -9.25 4.31 8.16
N GLU A 14 -10.43 4.22 7.54
CA GLU A 14 -11.15 2.95 7.37
C GLU A 14 -10.45 2.07 6.34
N ILE A 15 -9.93 2.67 5.27
CA ILE A 15 -9.12 1.95 4.28
C ILE A 15 -7.83 1.43 4.89
N TRP A 16 -7.19 2.20 5.78
CA TRP A 16 -6.03 1.75 6.52
C TRP A 16 -6.34 0.53 7.40
N LYS A 17 -7.46 0.54 8.14
CA LYS A 17 -7.89 -0.62 8.92
C LYS A 17 -8.09 -1.85 8.04
N HIS A 18 -8.76 -1.68 6.89
CA HIS A 18 -8.96 -2.77 5.92
C HIS A 18 -7.63 -3.36 5.42
N VAL A 19 -6.66 -2.50 5.06
CA VAL A 19 -5.32 -2.93 4.64
C VAL A 19 -4.56 -3.62 5.77
N VAL A 20 -4.69 -3.14 7.02
CA VAL A 20 -4.08 -3.77 8.19
C VAL A 20 -4.66 -5.16 8.42
N SER A 21 -5.98 -5.33 8.38
CA SER A 21 -6.64 -6.63 8.49
C SER A 21 -6.13 -7.60 7.42
N PHE A 22 -6.09 -7.17 6.16
CA PHE A 22 -5.51 -7.94 5.06
C PHE A 22 -4.06 -8.37 5.36
N VAL A 23 -3.19 -7.45 5.81
CA VAL A 23 -1.79 -7.76 6.13
C VAL A 23 -1.68 -8.75 7.31
N GLN A 24 -2.51 -8.60 8.33
CA GLN A 24 -2.51 -9.51 9.49
C GLN A 24 -2.93 -10.93 9.11
N GLU A 25 -3.89 -11.08 8.20
CA GLU A 25 -4.35 -12.37 7.72
C GLU A 25 -3.36 -13.05 6.76
N ASN A 26 -2.73 -12.27 5.87
CA ASN A 26 -1.95 -12.83 4.75
C ASN A 26 -0.44 -12.84 4.97
N GLY A 27 0.09 -11.92 5.80
CA GLY A 27 1.53 -11.77 6.09
C GLY A 27 2.42 -11.41 4.89
N SER A 28 1.84 -11.29 3.70
CA SER A 28 2.54 -11.01 2.45
C SER A 28 1.57 -10.53 1.38
N PHE A 29 2.09 -9.85 0.36
CA PHE A 29 1.34 -9.42 -0.81
C PHE A 29 2.25 -9.32 -2.03
N THR A 30 1.66 -9.17 -3.20
CA THR A 30 2.40 -9.09 -4.47
C THR A 30 2.11 -7.75 -5.13
N SER A 31 3.14 -7.03 -5.61
CA SER A 31 2.89 -5.82 -6.39
C SER A 31 2.16 -6.15 -7.69
N VAL A 32 1.60 -5.11 -8.30
CA VAL A 32 1.02 -5.18 -9.66
C VAL A 32 2.03 -5.63 -10.73
N THR A 33 3.33 -5.60 -10.44
CA THR A 33 4.40 -6.08 -11.32
C THR A 33 4.92 -7.48 -10.95
N GLY A 34 4.26 -8.18 -10.02
CA GLY A 34 4.63 -9.56 -9.64
C GLY A 34 5.70 -9.69 -8.56
N ILE A 35 6.12 -8.59 -7.91
CA ILE A 35 7.13 -8.65 -6.86
C ILE A 35 6.46 -9.01 -5.54
N ARG A 36 6.90 -10.10 -4.90
CA ARG A 36 6.41 -10.50 -3.58
C ARG A 36 7.08 -9.72 -2.46
N TYR A 37 6.29 -9.27 -1.50
CA TYR A 37 6.73 -8.63 -0.27
C TYR A 37 6.19 -9.38 0.95
N SER A 38 7.00 -9.55 1.99
CA SER A 38 6.50 -9.85 3.32
C SER A 38 5.99 -8.58 3.98
N ALA A 39 4.88 -8.67 4.69
CA ALA A 39 4.24 -7.55 5.36
C ALA A 39 3.80 -7.96 6.76
N THR A 40 4.12 -7.14 7.76
CA THR A 40 3.72 -7.41 9.14
C THR A 40 3.29 -6.13 9.81
N PHE A 41 2.13 -6.15 10.47
CA PHE A 41 1.68 -5.02 11.26
C PHE A 41 2.43 -4.99 12.60
N VAL A 42 3.11 -3.90 12.90
CA VAL A 42 3.94 -3.71 14.10
C VAL A 42 3.62 -2.36 14.73
N GLY A 43 2.99 -2.38 15.90
CA GLY A 43 2.54 -1.17 16.59
C GLY A 43 1.48 -0.42 15.78
N SER A 44 1.90 0.66 15.11
CA SER A 44 1.04 1.52 14.27
C SER A 44 1.47 1.54 12.80
N CYS A 45 2.40 0.67 12.41
CA CYS A 45 3.03 0.65 11.10
C CYS A 45 2.90 -0.72 10.44
N ILE A 46 2.99 -0.76 9.12
CA ILE A 46 3.25 -2.00 8.38
C ILE A 46 4.75 -2.02 8.07
N PHE A 47 5.44 -3.02 8.60
CA PHE A 47 6.80 -3.35 8.19
C PHE A 47 6.74 -4.15 6.89
N VAL A 48 7.46 -3.70 5.87
CA VAL A 48 7.50 -4.33 4.54
C VAL A 48 8.94 -4.70 4.19
N LYS A 49 9.15 -5.95 3.77
CA LYS A 49 10.45 -6.43 3.28
C LYS A 49 10.28 -7.16 1.94
N GLY A 50 11.23 -6.96 1.04
CA GLY A 50 11.20 -7.50 -0.33
C GLY A 50 11.49 -6.43 -1.38
N GLY A 51 11.43 -6.81 -2.66
CA GLY A 51 11.86 -5.96 -3.76
C GLY A 51 13.10 -6.48 -4.46
N THR A 52 13.73 -5.61 -5.25
CA THR A 52 14.98 -5.91 -5.95
C THR A 52 16.12 -6.10 -4.94
N PRO A 53 16.92 -7.18 -5.06
CA PRO A 53 18.12 -7.38 -4.22
C PRO A 53 19.05 -6.17 -4.24
N GLY A 54 19.68 -5.85 -3.10
CA GLY A 54 20.56 -4.69 -2.96
C GLY A 54 19.82 -3.36 -2.75
N THR A 55 18.49 -3.39 -2.63
CA THR A 55 17.71 -2.24 -2.18
C THR A 55 17.48 -2.32 -0.68
N LYS A 56 17.48 -1.16 0.00
CA LYS A 56 17.16 -1.06 1.43
C LYS A 56 15.95 -1.89 1.88
N ARG A 57 14.86 -1.90 1.10
CA ARG A 57 13.65 -2.66 1.45
C ARG A 57 13.85 -4.18 1.32
N ALA A 58 14.61 -4.63 0.33
CA ALA A 58 14.93 -6.05 0.21
C ALA A 58 15.85 -6.49 1.35
N ASP A 59 16.85 -5.66 1.69
CA ASP A 59 17.91 -6.04 2.63
C ASP A 59 17.46 -5.90 4.10
N THR A 60 16.96 -4.72 4.47
CA THR A 60 16.61 -4.36 5.86
C THR A 60 15.12 -4.13 6.11
N GLY A 61 14.31 -4.02 5.05
CA GLY A 61 12.90 -3.63 5.14
C GLY A 61 12.69 -2.14 5.37
N GLU A 62 11.43 -1.70 5.29
CA GLU A 62 10.98 -0.33 5.49
C GLU A 62 9.63 -0.31 6.20
N TYR A 63 9.35 0.77 6.94
CA TYR A 63 8.07 0.97 7.61
C TYR A 63 7.17 1.90 6.79
N LEU A 64 5.91 1.50 6.66
CA LEU A 64 4.82 2.34 6.18
C LEU A 64 3.95 2.71 7.37
N THR A 65 3.94 3.99 7.75
CA THR A 65 3.10 4.46 8.86
C THR A 65 1.65 4.63 8.38
N GLY A 66 0.69 4.43 9.29
CA GLY A 66 -0.72 4.69 8.98
C GLY A 66 -0.96 6.15 8.57
N LYS A 67 -0.27 7.11 9.19
CA LYS A 67 -0.36 8.53 8.82
C LYS A 67 0.08 8.78 7.38
N ASP A 68 1.22 8.22 6.97
CA ASP A 68 1.72 8.38 5.61
C ASP A 68 0.78 7.70 4.60
N PHE A 69 0.23 6.53 4.95
CA PHE A 69 -0.77 5.84 4.13
C PHE A 69 -2.03 6.67 3.95
N VAL A 70 -2.63 7.16 5.04
CA VAL A 70 -3.87 7.95 5.03
C VAL A 70 -3.68 9.22 4.21
N SER A 71 -2.55 9.91 4.40
CA SER A 71 -2.20 11.11 3.63
C SER A 71 -2.10 10.82 2.13
N ALA A 72 -1.44 9.71 1.75
CA ALA A 72 -1.36 9.30 0.36
C ALA A 72 -2.75 9.00 -0.19
N TYR A 73 -3.50 8.10 0.47
CA TYR A 73 -4.82 7.68 0.04
C TYR A 73 -5.80 8.85 -0.13
N GLY A 74 -5.78 9.83 0.78
CA GLY A 74 -6.63 11.02 0.69
C GLY A 74 -6.45 11.81 -0.62
N ILE A 75 -5.27 11.74 -1.23
CA ILE A 75 -5.00 12.31 -2.55
C ILE A 75 -5.44 11.34 -3.64
N VAL A 76 -5.01 10.08 -3.57
CA VAL A 76 -5.17 9.11 -4.67
C VAL A 76 -6.62 8.69 -4.89
N ARG A 77 -7.46 8.72 -3.85
CA ARG A 77 -8.86 8.28 -3.88
C ARG A 77 -9.74 9.03 -4.89
N ASN A 78 -9.31 10.21 -5.34
CA ASN A 78 -10.05 11.05 -6.27
C ASN A 78 -9.51 10.95 -7.71
N PHE A 79 -8.47 10.13 -7.94
CA PHE A 79 -7.91 9.99 -9.27
C PHE A 79 -8.78 9.07 -10.13
N PRO A 80 -9.00 9.42 -11.41
CA PRO A 80 -9.73 8.55 -12.34
C PRO A 80 -8.95 7.26 -12.60
N ASP A 81 -7.62 7.34 -12.55
CA ASP A 81 -6.69 6.22 -12.76
C ASP A 81 -5.59 6.21 -11.70
N ILE A 82 -5.28 5.01 -11.23
CA ILE A 82 -4.28 4.69 -10.22
C ILE A 82 -3.26 3.75 -10.85
N ASN A 83 -2.01 4.21 -10.91
CA ASN A 83 -0.83 3.43 -11.27
C ASN A 83 0.43 4.05 -10.66
N THR A 84 1.56 3.33 -10.69
CA THR A 84 2.78 3.76 -10.01
C THR A 84 3.28 5.13 -10.49
N SER A 85 3.20 5.44 -11.80
CA SER A 85 3.65 6.73 -12.32
C SER A 85 2.80 7.91 -11.83
N ILE A 86 1.48 7.75 -11.75
CA ILE A 86 0.55 8.79 -11.29
C ILE A 86 0.68 9.02 -9.79
N VAL A 87 0.85 7.95 -9.00
CA VAL A 87 0.89 8.04 -7.54
C VAL A 87 2.25 8.52 -7.03
N LYS A 88 3.34 8.23 -7.73
CA LYS A 88 4.73 8.51 -7.31
C LYS A 88 4.98 9.94 -6.81
N PRO A 89 4.43 11.02 -7.39
CA PRO A 89 4.62 12.39 -6.88
C PRO A 89 4.00 12.64 -5.50
N TYR A 90 3.02 11.83 -5.10
CA TYR A 90 2.23 12.03 -3.88
C TYR A 90 2.63 11.08 -2.74
N ILE A 91 3.58 10.18 -3.01
CA ILE A 91 4.06 9.20 -2.05
C ILE A 91 5.58 9.25 -1.94
N ARG A 92 6.09 9.03 -0.73
CA ARG A 92 7.53 8.84 -0.51
C ARG A 92 7.97 7.52 -1.14
N ARG A 93 9.25 7.40 -1.48
CA ARG A 93 9.86 6.16 -2.00
C ARG A 93 9.54 4.93 -1.12
N GLN A 94 9.49 5.11 0.19
CA GLN A 94 9.21 4.06 1.17
C GLN A 94 7.77 3.50 1.05
N GLN A 95 6.87 4.29 0.48
CA GLN A 95 5.48 3.95 0.27
C GLN A 95 5.23 3.32 -1.10
N THR A 96 6.25 3.02 -1.92
CA THR A 96 6.02 2.39 -3.23
C THR A 96 5.26 1.05 -3.21
N PRO A 97 5.21 0.25 -2.11
CA PRO A 97 4.30 -0.89 -2.04
C PRO A 97 2.82 -0.53 -1.89
N PHE A 98 2.48 0.75 -1.68
CA PHE A 98 1.12 1.27 -1.48
C PHE A 98 0.11 0.74 -2.50
N ILE A 99 0.44 0.80 -3.80
CA ILE A 99 -0.47 0.32 -4.84
C ILE A 99 -0.67 -1.19 -4.76
N GLY A 100 0.40 -1.95 -4.45
CA GLY A 100 0.30 -3.39 -4.25
C GLY A 100 -0.58 -3.76 -3.06
N LEU A 101 -0.52 -2.99 -1.98
CA LEU A 101 -1.41 -3.15 -0.82
C LEU A 101 -2.86 -2.88 -1.18
N LEU A 102 -3.15 -1.77 -1.89
CA LEU A 102 -4.51 -1.47 -2.33
C LEU A 102 -5.06 -2.56 -3.26
N TYR A 103 -4.24 -3.03 -4.20
CA TYR A 103 -4.63 -4.05 -5.17
C TYR A 103 -4.90 -5.40 -4.49
N CYS A 104 -3.97 -5.90 -3.68
CA CYS A 104 -4.15 -7.19 -3.01
C CYS A 104 -5.21 -7.17 -1.91
N ALA A 105 -5.45 -6.03 -1.27
CA ALA A 105 -6.56 -5.87 -0.34
C ALA A 105 -7.92 -5.67 -1.04
N GLY A 106 -7.95 -5.70 -2.39
CA GLY A 106 -9.17 -5.64 -3.18
C GLY A 106 -9.79 -4.25 -3.27
N ILE A 107 -9.05 -3.18 -3.00
CA ILE A 107 -9.56 -1.80 -3.00
C ILE A 107 -9.56 -1.19 -4.41
N ILE A 108 -8.61 -1.61 -5.25
CA ILE A 108 -8.49 -1.14 -6.63
C ILE A 108 -8.53 -2.28 -7.65
N GLU A 109 -9.08 -2.01 -8.84
CA GLU A 109 -9.15 -2.91 -9.99
C GLU A 109 -8.84 -2.20 -11.31
#